data_AF-A0A7C1USM6-F1
#
_entry.id   AF-A0A7C1USM6-F1
#
_cell.length_a   1.000
_cell.length_b   1.000
_cell.length_c   1.000
_cell.angle_alpha   90.00
_cell.angle_beta   90.00
_cell.angle_gamma   90.00
#
_symmetry.space_group_name_H-M   'P 1'
#
loop_
_entity.id
_entity.type
_entity.pdbx_description
1 polymer ?
#
loop_
_entity_poly.entity_id
_entity_poly.type
_entity_poly.pdbx_seq_one_letter_code
_entity_poly.pdbx_strand_id
1 'polypeptide(L)'
;CPLVQSSQYLVKAALGLDERRIVNPTVYLKDEFPALVRQVHNGIFPTLGVKRKKVEAALEIGLAKQQEFVSKLRAIGKEFLASENGEDPIWIISGRPYNLYDERLNLRLGRHLSKLGIKAIPLDFLDLSGVDLSDFPNMYWGLGAKILRTAKLVKATSHFFGVHLTNFSCGADSFIEHFYNHVMGGKPYLLLELDEHSAIAGMMTRVEAFNNVVQNVHQKHLQKPMLKAI
;
A
#
# COMPACT_ATOMS: atom_id res chain seq x y z
N CYS A 1 -2.93 10.91 5.10
CA CYS A 1 -2.78 10.76 6.56
C CYS A 1 -2.71 12.17 7.12
N PRO A 2 -3.65 12.58 7.98
CA PRO A 2 -3.67 13.93 8.54
C PRO A 2 -2.36 14.27 9.26
N LEU A 3 -1.77 13.33 10.00
CA LEU A 3 -0.48 13.52 10.66
C LEU A 3 0.64 13.85 9.65
N VAL A 4 0.78 13.04 8.60
CA VAL A 4 1.76 13.28 7.52
C VAL A 4 1.51 14.62 6.82
N GLN A 5 0.25 14.95 6.51
CA GLN A 5 -0.10 16.22 5.87
C GLN A 5 0.15 17.43 6.79
N SER A 6 -0.02 17.25 8.10
CA SER A 6 0.20 18.29 9.11
C SER A 6 1.67 18.56 9.42
N SER A 7 2.57 17.63 9.08
CA SER A 7 4.00 17.69 9.42
C SER A 7 4.66 19.02 9.05
N GLN A 8 4.35 19.55 7.86
CA GLN A 8 4.82 20.85 7.39
C GLN A 8 4.45 22.00 8.35
N TYR A 9 3.25 22.00 8.93
CA TYR A 9 2.78 23.06 9.81
C TYR A 9 3.43 22.94 11.19
N LEU A 10 3.61 21.71 11.67
CA LEU A 10 4.31 21.43 12.93
C LEU A 10 5.77 21.88 12.85
N VAL A 11 6.48 21.54 11.78
CA VAL A 11 7.88 21.97 11.58
C VAL A 11 7.99 23.48 11.46
N LYS A 12 7.09 24.12 10.69
CA LYS A 12 7.03 25.59 10.56
C LYS A 12 6.86 26.27 11.90
N ALA A 13 5.91 25.81 12.71
CA ALA A 13 5.62 26.38 14.02
C ALA A 13 6.78 26.14 15.02
N ALA A 14 7.30 24.92 15.08
CA ALA A 14 8.35 24.53 16.03
C ALA A 14 9.69 25.26 15.77
N LEU A 15 10.01 25.52 14.50
CA LEU A 15 11.27 26.15 14.10
C LEU A 15 11.13 27.65 13.77
N GLY A 16 9.92 28.22 13.88
CA GLY A 16 9.66 29.62 13.55
C GLY A 16 10.02 29.98 12.11
N LEU A 17 9.75 29.08 11.16
CA LEU A 17 10.16 29.27 9.77
C LEU A 17 9.26 30.28 9.05
N ASP A 18 9.87 31.22 8.34
CA ASP A 18 9.16 32.14 7.44
C ASP A 18 8.63 31.38 6.21
N GLU A 19 7.31 31.40 6.00
CA GLU A 19 6.64 30.74 4.88
C GLU A 19 7.17 31.19 3.52
N ARG A 20 7.64 32.44 3.39
CA ARG A 20 8.20 32.98 2.14
C ARG A 20 9.49 32.29 1.72
N ARG A 21 10.15 31.60 2.66
CA ARG A 21 11.43 30.90 2.45
C ARG A 21 11.25 29.40 2.23
N ILE A 22 10.01 28.90 2.20
CA ILE A 22 9.70 27.49 2.11
C ILE A 22 9.01 27.21 0.78
N VAL A 23 9.42 26.13 0.12
CA VAL A 23 8.70 25.60 -1.03
C VAL A 23 7.69 24.59 -0.50
N ASN A 24 6.40 24.92 -0.61
CA ASN A 24 5.33 24.11 0.00
C ASN A 24 4.04 24.13 -0.83
N PRO A 25 4.06 23.60 -2.06
CA PRO A 25 2.88 23.56 -2.91
C PRO A 25 1.85 22.57 -2.36
N THR A 26 0.58 23.01 -2.29
CA THR A 26 -0.55 22.08 -2.18
C THR A 26 -0.90 21.59 -3.58
N VAL A 27 -0.72 20.30 -3.83
CA VAL A 27 -0.96 19.68 -5.13
C VAL A 27 -2.08 18.65 -5.03
N TYR A 28 -3.11 18.83 -5.84
CA TYR A 28 -4.23 17.91 -5.98
C TYR A 28 -4.01 17.04 -7.20
N LEU A 29 -3.31 15.90 -7.03
CA LEU A 29 -2.92 14.98 -8.12
C LEU A 29 -4.09 14.40 -8.96
N LYS A 30 -5.34 14.65 -8.57
CA LYS A 30 -6.54 14.29 -9.34
C LYS A 30 -6.96 15.35 -10.35
N ASP A 31 -6.45 16.56 -10.22
CA ASP A 31 -6.82 17.67 -11.09
C ASP A 31 -6.16 17.54 -12.46
N GLU A 32 -6.77 18.18 -13.45
CA GLU A 32 -6.26 18.25 -14.82
C GLU A 32 -4.86 18.87 -14.89
N PHE A 33 -4.06 18.42 -15.87
CA PHE A 33 -2.65 18.82 -16.00
C PHE A 33 -2.42 20.35 -15.96
N PRO A 34 -3.20 21.21 -16.63
CA PRO A 34 -3.04 22.66 -16.52
C PRO A 34 -3.24 23.20 -15.09
N ALA A 35 -4.11 22.58 -14.29
CA ALA A 35 -4.32 22.96 -12.90
C ALA A 35 -3.13 22.53 -12.03
N LEU A 36 -2.58 21.33 -12.23
CA LEU A 36 -1.36 20.88 -11.56
C LEU A 36 -0.18 21.83 -11.82
N VAL A 37 0.01 22.26 -13.07
CA VAL A 37 1.06 23.21 -13.44
C VAL A 37 0.90 24.52 -12.67
N ARG A 38 -0.33 25.05 -12.58
CA ARG A 38 -0.61 26.27 -11.80
C ARG A 38 -0.35 26.09 -10.31
N GLN A 39 -0.80 24.97 -9.72
CA GLN A 39 -0.63 24.69 -8.28
C GLN A 39 0.84 24.60 -7.90
N VAL A 40 1.63 23.83 -8.66
CA VAL A 40 3.07 23.71 -8.42
C VAL A 40 3.78 25.03 -8.66
N HIS A 41 3.50 25.71 -9.78
CA HIS A 41 4.12 27.00 -10.08
C HIS A 41 3.86 28.01 -8.97
N ASN A 42 2.60 28.17 -8.53
CA ASN A 42 2.25 29.14 -7.50
C ASN A 42 2.90 28.81 -6.14
N GLY A 43 3.07 27.51 -5.82
CA GLY A 43 3.70 27.10 -4.57
C GLY A 43 5.22 27.15 -4.55
N ILE A 44 5.89 27.32 -5.70
CA ILE A 44 7.36 27.42 -5.79
C ILE A 44 7.86 28.77 -6.30
N PHE A 45 7.04 29.51 -7.05
CA PHE A 45 7.44 30.75 -7.71
C PHE A 45 7.88 31.86 -6.74
N PRO A 46 7.18 32.12 -5.61
CA PRO A 46 7.61 33.13 -4.64
C PRO A 46 9.02 32.88 -4.09
N THR A 47 9.42 31.61 -4.00
CA THR A 47 10.68 31.19 -3.39
C THR A 47 11.81 31.00 -4.41
N LEU A 48 11.49 30.47 -5.60
CA LEU A 48 12.49 30.05 -6.60
C LEU A 48 12.44 30.84 -7.92
N GLY A 49 11.41 31.66 -8.15
CA GLY A 49 11.27 32.46 -9.38
C GLY A 49 11.20 31.64 -10.69
N VAL A 50 10.81 30.36 -10.60
CA VAL A 50 10.84 29.44 -11.75
C VAL A 50 9.68 29.73 -12.70
N LYS A 51 9.99 30.02 -13.97
CA LYS A 51 8.97 30.26 -15.01
C LYS A 51 8.01 29.07 -15.16
N ARG A 52 6.71 29.36 -15.31
CA ARG A 52 5.64 28.36 -15.55
C ARG A 52 5.98 27.32 -16.62
N LYS A 53 6.55 27.72 -17.75
CA LYS A 53 6.95 26.81 -18.84
C LYS A 53 7.96 25.74 -18.40
N LYS A 54 8.87 26.09 -17.47
CA LYS A 54 9.84 25.14 -16.91
C LYS A 54 9.17 24.15 -15.95
N VAL A 55 8.19 24.62 -15.16
CA VAL A 55 7.35 23.76 -14.30
C VAL A 55 6.55 22.77 -15.13
N GLU A 56 5.93 23.25 -16.21
CA GLU A 56 5.16 22.45 -17.15
C GLU A 56 5.98 21.31 -17.75
N ALA A 57 7.15 21.61 -18.32
CA ALA A 57 8.04 20.60 -18.86
C ALA A 57 8.53 19.59 -17.79
N ALA A 58 8.83 20.07 -16.58
CA ALA A 58 9.27 19.19 -15.49
C ALA A 58 8.14 18.26 -14.99
N LEU A 59 6.91 18.76 -14.90
CA LEU A 59 5.75 17.96 -14.50
C LEU A 59 5.41 16.90 -15.54
N GLU A 60 5.49 17.24 -16.83
CA GLU A 60 5.25 16.29 -17.91
C GLU A 60 6.23 15.10 -17.82
N ILE A 61 7.53 15.39 -17.67
CA ILE A 61 8.57 14.37 -17.49
C ILE A 61 8.31 13.55 -16.21
N GLY A 62 8.01 14.22 -15.09
CA GLY A 62 7.79 13.57 -13.80
C GLY A 62 6.58 12.63 -13.81
N LEU A 63 5.45 13.05 -14.36
CA LEU A 63 4.24 12.24 -14.47
C LEU A 63 4.44 11.06 -15.43
N ALA A 64 5.13 11.26 -16.56
CA ALA A 64 5.47 10.18 -17.48
C ALA A 64 6.36 9.12 -16.79
N LYS A 65 7.38 9.54 -16.03
CA LYS A 65 8.26 8.63 -15.28
C LYS A 65 7.51 7.91 -14.15
N GLN A 66 6.60 8.59 -13.47
CA GLN A 66 5.74 7.97 -12.46
C GLN A 66 4.85 6.88 -13.09
N GLN A 67 4.26 7.15 -14.25
CA GLN A 67 3.41 6.18 -14.95
C GLN A 67 4.23 4.99 -15.46
N GLU A 68 5.44 5.24 -15.97
CA GLU A 68 6.40 4.19 -16.36
C GLU A 68 6.74 3.30 -15.15
N PHE A 69 7.04 3.89 -14.00
CA PHE A 69 7.34 3.17 -12.77
C PHE A 69 6.17 2.28 -12.32
N VAL A 70 4.96 2.82 -12.26
CA VAL A 70 3.76 2.06 -11.88
C VAL A 70 3.50 0.91 -12.86
N SER A 71 3.66 1.16 -14.16
CA SER A 71 3.52 0.12 -15.19
C SER A 71 4.54 -1.00 -15.02
N LYS A 72 5.80 -0.66 -14.69
CA LYS A 72 6.84 -1.65 -14.42
C LYS A 72 6.53 -2.50 -13.19
N LEU A 73 6.08 -1.89 -12.09
CA LEU A 73 5.68 -2.65 -10.89
C LEU A 73 4.58 -3.67 -11.20
N ARG A 74 3.57 -3.25 -11.98
CA ARG A 74 2.48 -4.15 -12.40
C ARG A 74 2.96 -5.25 -13.35
N ALA A 75 3.88 -4.94 -14.26
CA ALA A 75 4.47 -5.93 -15.15
C ALA A 75 5.24 -7.00 -14.36
N ILE A 76 6.05 -6.58 -13.38
CA ILE A 76 6.78 -7.50 -12.48
C ILE A 76 5.78 -8.36 -11.70
N GLY A 77 4.71 -7.77 -11.17
CA GLY A 77 3.70 -8.53 -10.45
C GLY A 77 2.96 -9.53 -11.31
N LYS A 78 2.64 -9.16 -12.56
CA LYS A 78 2.03 -10.08 -13.53
C LYS A 78 2.96 -11.23 -13.89
N GLU A 79 4.24 -10.95 -14.13
CA GLU A 79 5.26 -11.97 -14.42
C GLU A 79 5.41 -12.95 -13.26
N PHE A 80 5.54 -12.42 -12.04
CA PHE A 80 5.60 -13.23 -10.83
C PHE A 80 4.37 -14.13 -10.67
N LEU A 81 3.16 -13.57 -10.78
CA LEU A 81 1.93 -14.36 -10.66
C LEU A 81 1.76 -15.38 -11.79
N ALA A 82 2.28 -15.11 -12.99
CA ALA A 82 2.24 -16.03 -14.12
C ALA A 82 3.28 -17.17 -14.02
N SER A 83 4.39 -16.96 -13.32
CA SER A 83 5.36 -18.03 -13.05
C SER A 83 4.88 -19.05 -12.02
N GLU A 84 3.79 -18.75 -11.33
CA GLU A 84 3.22 -19.58 -10.28
C GLU A 84 2.16 -20.52 -10.84
N ASN A 85 2.11 -21.75 -10.35
CA ASN A 85 1.16 -22.79 -10.79
C ASN A 85 -0.30 -22.53 -10.33
N GLY A 86 -0.54 -21.46 -9.58
CA GLY A 86 -1.85 -21.12 -9.01
C GLY A 86 -2.26 -22.00 -7.81
N GLU A 87 -1.36 -22.86 -7.33
CA GLU A 87 -1.59 -23.72 -6.17
C GLU A 87 -0.82 -23.20 -4.96
N ASP A 88 0.44 -22.79 -5.13
CA ASP A 88 1.28 -22.35 -4.01
C ASP A 88 0.71 -21.11 -3.29
N PRO A 89 0.77 -21.06 -1.94
CA PRO A 89 0.34 -19.88 -1.18
C PRO A 89 1.15 -18.63 -1.51
N ILE A 90 0.46 -17.54 -1.84
CA ILE A 90 1.08 -16.23 -2.10
C ILE A 90 0.55 -15.20 -1.10
N TRP A 91 1.47 -14.52 -0.42
CA TRP A 91 1.13 -13.47 0.52
C TRP A 91 1.00 -12.13 -0.19
N ILE A 92 -0.14 -11.49 -0.04
CA ILE A 92 -0.39 -10.14 -0.56
C ILE A 92 -0.20 -9.14 0.56
N ILE A 93 0.85 -8.33 0.44
CA ILE A 93 1.25 -7.37 1.47
C ILE A 93 0.55 -6.04 1.18
N SER A 94 -0.45 -5.72 2.00
CA SER A 94 -1.18 -4.46 1.96
C SER A 94 -0.70 -3.51 3.07
N GLY A 95 -0.82 -2.20 2.87
CA GLY A 95 -0.40 -1.20 3.85
C GLY A 95 -0.26 0.17 3.20
N ARG A 96 0.17 1.14 3.99
CA ARG A 96 0.43 2.50 3.49
C ARG A 96 1.88 2.61 3.00
N PRO A 97 2.18 3.45 2.00
CA PRO A 97 3.53 3.53 1.42
C PRO A 97 4.64 3.77 2.45
N TYR A 98 4.36 4.59 3.47
CA TYR A 98 5.32 4.85 4.55
C TYR A 98 5.56 3.63 5.46
N ASN A 99 4.63 2.69 5.55
CA ASN A 99 4.81 1.42 6.25
C ASN A 99 5.42 0.34 5.36
N LEU A 100 5.20 0.39 4.04
CA LEU A 100 5.65 -0.67 3.13
C LEU A 100 7.08 -0.48 2.65
N TYR A 101 7.52 0.77 2.43
CA TYR A 101 8.74 1.06 1.67
C TYR A 101 9.86 1.69 2.49
N ASP A 102 9.63 1.96 3.78
CA ASP A 102 10.70 2.34 4.71
C ASP A 102 11.23 1.08 5.41
N GLU A 103 12.50 0.73 5.16
CA GLU A 103 13.13 -0.47 5.72
C GLU A 103 13.25 -0.48 7.25
N ARG A 104 13.29 0.71 7.87
CA ARG A 104 13.35 0.83 9.33
C ARG A 104 11.96 0.59 9.91
N LEU A 105 10.94 1.23 9.33
CA LEU A 105 9.56 1.08 9.80
C LEU A 105 9.02 -0.33 9.56
N ASN A 106 9.33 -0.95 8.42
CA ASN A 106 8.84 -2.29 8.08
C ASN A 106 9.73 -3.43 8.62
N LEU A 107 10.78 -3.10 9.37
CA LEU A 107 11.75 -4.04 9.92
C LEU A 107 12.32 -5.03 8.88
N ARG A 108 12.48 -4.57 7.64
CA ARG A 108 12.92 -5.36 6.48
C ARG A 108 12.09 -6.62 6.24
N LEU A 109 10.79 -6.57 6.50
CA LEU A 109 9.87 -7.72 6.40
C LEU A 109 10.07 -8.54 5.11
N GLY A 110 10.21 -7.89 3.95
CA GLY A 110 10.42 -8.59 2.68
C GLY A 110 11.66 -9.51 2.67
N ARG A 111 12.76 -9.11 3.31
CA ARG A 111 13.97 -9.94 3.43
C ARG A 111 13.73 -11.15 4.34
N HIS A 112 12.92 -10.95 5.39
CA HIS A 112 12.56 -12.03 6.31
C HIS A 112 11.62 -13.05 5.65
N LEU A 113 10.60 -12.59 4.93
CA LEU A 113 9.72 -13.47 4.16
C LEU A 113 10.51 -14.29 3.13
N SER A 114 11.43 -13.65 2.41
CA SER A 114 12.31 -14.34 1.45
C SER A 114 13.17 -15.42 2.11
N LYS A 115 13.77 -15.14 3.28
CA LYS A 115 14.55 -16.14 4.03
C LYS A 115 13.72 -17.34 4.51
N LEU A 116 12.44 -17.14 4.76
CA LEU A 116 11.50 -18.19 5.12
C LEU A 116 10.91 -18.94 3.91
N GLY A 117 11.32 -18.59 2.68
CA GLY A 117 10.76 -19.16 1.45
C GLY A 117 9.30 -18.73 1.20
N ILE A 118 8.83 -17.67 1.86
CA ILE A 118 7.45 -17.18 1.70
C ILE A 118 7.38 -16.32 0.44
N LYS A 119 6.56 -16.77 -0.51
CA LYS A 119 6.20 -16.04 -1.73
C LYS A 119 5.30 -14.87 -1.36
N ALA A 120 5.76 -13.65 -1.57
CA ALA A 120 5.04 -12.45 -1.16
C ALA A 120 5.17 -11.32 -2.17
N ILE A 121 4.09 -10.55 -2.35
CA ILE A 121 4.07 -9.41 -3.26
C ILE A 121 3.32 -8.21 -2.65
N PRO A 122 3.87 -6.98 -2.75
CA PRO A 122 3.16 -5.77 -2.30
C PRO A 122 1.97 -5.43 -3.18
N LEU A 123 0.96 -4.79 -2.59
CA LEU A 123 -0.27 -4.37 -3.26
C LEU A 123 -0.05 -3.47 -4.50
N ASP A 124 1.08 -2.75 -4.56
CA ASP A 124 1.41 -1.82 -5.66
C ASP A 124 1.78 -2.55 -6.96
N PHE A 125 2.11 -3.83 -6.88
CA PHE A 125 2.40 -4.67 -8.03
C PHE A 125 1.14 -5.31 -8.64
N LEU A 126 -0.02 -5.11 -8.01
CA LEU A 126 -1.30 -5.66 -8.46
C LEU A 126 -2.08 -4.62 -9.26
N ASP A 127 -2.76 -5.06 -10.31
CA ASP A 127 -3.80 -4.26 -10.95
C ASP A 127 -5.13 -4.43 -10.21
N LEU A 128 -5.54 -3.37 -9.51
CA LEU A 128 -6.75 -3.34 -8.69
C LEU A 128 -7.87 -2.51 -9.34
N SER A 129 -7.66 -2.02 -10.57
CA SER A 129 -8.60 -1.13 -11.25
C SER A 129 -9.97 -1.80 -11.47
N GLY A 130 -9.98 -3.10 -11.79
CA GLY A 130 -11.19 -3.90 -12.02
C GLY A 130 -11.89 -4.43 -10.76
N VAL A 131 -11.34 -4.22 -9.56
CA VAL A 131 -11.95 -4.76 -8.33
C VAL A 131 -13.07 -3.83 -7.85
N ASP A 132 -14.32 -4.29 -7.88
CA ASP A 132 -15.45 -3.46 -7.42
C ASP A 132 -15.32 -3.05 -5.95
N LEU A 133 -15.72 -1.80 -5.64
CA LEU A 133 -15.75 -1.25 -4.28
C LEU A 133 -17.07 -0.48 -4.02
N SER A 134 -18.13 -0.81 -4.76
CA SER A 134 -19.43 -0.15 -4.66
C SER A 134 -20.14 -0.34 -3.30
N ASP A 135 -19.79 -1.41 -2.58
CA ASP A 135 -20.19 -1.71 -1.21
C ASP A 135 -19.59 -0.77 -0.15
N PHE A 136 -18.55 -0.01 -0.49
CA PHE A 136 -17.98 1.04 0.35
C PHE A 136 -18.10 2.43 -0.30
N PRO A 137 -19.31 2.94 -0.56
CA PRO A 137 -19.52 4.18 -1.31
C PRO A 137 -18.92 5.41 -0.61
N ASN A 138 -18.77 5.34 0.71
CA ASN A 138 -18.21 6.41 1.54
C ASN A 138 -16.70 6.25 1.81
N MET A 139 -15.99 5.37 1.09
CA MET A 139 -14.54 5.24 1.22
C MET A 139 -13.81 6.37 0.48
N TYR A 140 -13.72 7.54 1.12
CA TYR A 140 -13.10 8.73 0.54
C TYR A 140 -11.56 8.70 0.56
N TRP A 141 -10.94 7.81 1.35
CA TRP A 141 -9.49 7.66 1.39
C TRP A 141 -8.99 6.79 0.23
N GLY A 142 -8.28 7.40 -0.73
CA GLY A 142 -7.74 6.69 -1.89
C GLY A 142 -6.85 5.47 -1.53
N LEU A 143 -6.00 5.60 -0.51
CA LEU A 143 -5.21 4.46 -0.02
C LEU A 143 -6.08 3.40 0.68
N GLY A 144 -7.10 3.83 1.44
CA GLY A 144 -8.05 2.90 2.08
C GLY A 144 -8.82 2.09 1.04
N ALA A 145 -9.31 2.76 -0.01
CA ALA A 145 -9.94 2.10 -1.15
C ALA A 145 -9.01 1.08 -1.82
N LYS A 146 -7.73 1.42 -1.99
CA LYS A 146 -6.73 0.51 -2.55
C LYS A 146 -6.52 -0.72 -1.67
N ILE A 147 -6.36 -0.53 -0.35
CA ILE A 147 -6.23 -1.61 0.64
C ILE A 147 -7.46 -2.54 0.62
N LEU A 148 -8.68 -2.01 0.57
CA LEU A 148 -9.90 -2.82 0.53
C LEU A 148 -10.07 -3.57 -0.78
N ARG A 149 -9.70 -2.98 -1.92
CA ARG A 149 -9.64 -3.69 -3.21
C ARG A 149 -8.64 -4.85 -3.14
N THR A 150 -7.49 -4.65 -2.49
CA THR A 150 -6.54 -5.73 -2.23
C THR A 150 -7.17 -6.84 -1.38
N ALA A 151 -7.86 -6.50 -0.29
CA ALA A 151 -8.54 -7.48 0.56
C ALA A 151 -9.57 -8.29 -0.23
N LYS A 152 -10.36 -7.64 -1.11
CA LYS A 152 -11.33 -8.32 -1.98
C LYS A 152 -10.66 -9.28 -2.96
N LEU A 153 -9.58 -8.86 -3.59
CA LEU A 153 -8.80 -9.72 -4.47
C LEU A 153 -8.24 -10.93 -3.71
N VAL A 154 -7.68 -10.72 -2.53
CA VAL A 154 -7.20 -11.79 -1.64
C VAL A 154 -8.34 -12.73 -1.26
N LYS A 155 -9.52 -12.20 -0.94
CA LYS A 155 -10.70 -13.01 -0.60
C LYS A 155 -11.15 -13.89 -1.77
N ALA A 156 -11.14 -13.34 -3.00
CA ALA A 156 -11.57 -14.02 -4.20
C ALA A 156 -10.61 -15.10 -4.70
N THR A 157 -9.30 -14.96 -4.45
CA THR A 157 -8.28 -15.90 -4.92
C THR A 157 -7.88 -16.90 -3.84
N SER A 158 -8.19 -18.19 -3.99
CA SER A 158 -8.02 -19.21 -2.93
C SER A 158 -6.62 -19.29 -2.34
N HIS A 159 -5.57 -19.29 -3.19
CA HIS A 159 -4.17 -19.38 -2.78
C HIS A 159 -3.54 -18.04 -2.33
N PHE A 160 -4.28 -16.92 -2.38
CA PHE A 160 -3.80 -15.64 -1.84
C PHE A 160 -4.08 -15.51 -0.34
N PHE A 161 -3.13 -15.00 0.42
CA PHE A 161 -3.26 -14.73 1.86
C PHE A 161 -2.88 -13.30 2.17
N GLY A 162 -3.71 -12.60 2.94
CA GLY A 162 -3.52 -11.17 3.20
C GLY A 162 -2.60 -10.93 4.39
N VAL A 163 -1.64 -10.03 4.22
CA VAL A 163 -0.90 -9.42 5.33
C VAL A 163 -1.09 -7.91 5.26
N HIS A 164 -1.68 -7.31 6.30
CA HIS A 164 -1.90 -5.87 6.37
C HIS A 164 -0.91 -5.23 7.36
N LEU A 165 0.01 -4.41 6.84
CA LEU A 165 0.97 -3.65 7.65
C LEU A 165 0.33 -2.32 8.06
N THR A 166 0.22 -2.13 9.35
CA THR A 166 -0.17 -0.87 9.98
C THR A 166 0.83 -0.48 11.07
N ASN A 167 0.63 0.68 11.66
CA ASN A 167 1.47 1.18 12.74
C ASN A 167 0.63 1.64 13.93
N PHE A 168 1.22 1.57 15.12
CA PHE A 168 0.61 2.09 16.32
C PHE A 168 0.16 3.54 16.11
N SER A 169 -1.02 3.88 16.62
CA SER A 169 -1.65 5.19 16.46
C SER A 169 -2.01 5.57 15.01
N CYS A 170 -2.12 4.61 14.09
CA CYS A 170 -2.64 4.89 12.75
C CYS A 170 -4.16 5.08 12.76
N GLY A 171 -4.62 6.27 13.11
CA GLY A 171 -6.05 6.59 13.18
C GLY A 171 -6.81 6.41 11.86
N ALA A 172 -6.13 6.42 10.70
CA ALA A 172 -6.78 6.13 9.43
C ALA A 172 -6.92 4.63 9.17
N ASP A 173 -6.02 3.79 9.67
CA ASP A 173 -6.12 2.33 9.54
C ASP A 173 -7.06 1.72 10.56
N SER A 174 -7.20 2.28 11.76
CA SER A 174 -8.20 1.82 12.74
C SER A 174 -9.62 1.80 12.16
N PHE A 175 -9.94 2.70 11.21
CA PHE A 175 -11.20 2.63 10.46
C PHE A 175 -11.20 1.57 9.36
N ILE A 176 -10.07 1.37 8.67
CA ILE A 176 -9.93 0.42 7.55
C ILE A 176 -9.92 -1.03 8.03
N GLU A 177 -9.34 -1.31 9.19
CA GLU A 177 -9.18 -2.66 9.72
C GLU A 177 -10.50 -3.39 9.94
N HIS A 178 -11.53 -2.67 10.40
CA HIS A 178 -12.88 -3.24 10.53
C HIS A 178 -13.47 -3.65 9.17
N PHE A 179 -13.29 -2.82 8.13
CA PHE A 179 -13.71 -3.16 6.78
C PHE A 179 -12.85 -4.26 6.16
N TYR A 180 -11.55 -4.28 6.44
CA TYR A 180 -10.65 -5.34 6.01
C TYR A 180 -11.09 -6.69 6.58
N ASN A 181 -11.35 -6.74 7.90
CA ASN A 181 -11.89 -7.92 8.57
C ASN A 181 -13.24 -8.36 7.96
N HIS A 182 -14.14 -7.41 7.72
CA HIS A 182 -15.43 -7.68 7.09
C HIS A 182 -15.27 -8.33 5.71
N VAL A 183 -14.38 -7.80 4.86
CA VAL A 183 -14.09 -8.35 3.52
C VAL A 183 -13.46 -9.74 3.61
N MET A 184 -12.51 -9.95 4.52
CA MET A 184 -11.85 -11.24 4.69
C MET A 184 -12.80 -12.32 5.22
N GLY A 185 -13.73 -11.95 6.12
CA GLY A 185 -14.65 -12.87 6.77
C GLY A 185 -13.91 -14.04 7.42
N GLY A 186 -14.29 -15.27 7.08
CA GLY A 186 -13.60 -16.47 7.60
C GLY A 186 -12.24 -16.80 6.97
N LYS A 187 -11.73 -16.00 6.02
CA LYS A 187 -10.43 -16.27 5.39
C LYS A 187 -9.30 -15.74 6.28
N PRO A 188 -8.32 -16.57 6.68
CA PRO A 188 -7.22 -16.11 7.53
C PRO A 188 -6.40 -15.00 6.88
N TYR A 189 -6.03 -14.02 7.68
CA TYR A 189 -5.12 -12.94 7.32
C TYR A 189 -4.29 -12.53 8.55
N LEU A 190 -3.16 -11.88 8.31
CA LEU A 190 -2.31 -11.32 9.35
C LEU A 190 -2.42 -9.79 9.32
N LEU A 191 -2.96 -9.19 10.39
CA LEU A 191 -2.75 -7.79 10.67
C LEU A 191 -1.44 -7.67 11.44
N LEU A 192 -0.49 -6.90 10.91
CA LEU A 192 0.82 -6.67 11.51
C LEU A 192 0.95 -5.19 11.87
N GLU A 193 0.66 -4.89 13.12
CA GLU A 193 0.91 -3.56 13.71
C GLU A 193 2.37 -3.45 14.15
N LEU A 194 3.02 -2.38 13.71
CA LEU A 194 4.39 -2.02 14.01
C LEU A 194 4.42 -0.74 14.86
N ASP A 195 5.37 -0.65 15.79
CA ASP A 195 5.62 0.52 16.63
C ASP A 195 7.13 0.79 16.70
N GLU A 196 7.53 1.97 17.15
CA GLU A 196 8.94 2.34 17.34
C GLU A 196 9.68 1.37 18.28
N HIS A 197 8.96 0.78 19.23
CA HIS A 197 9.49 -0.23 20.16
C HIS A 197 9.36 -1.67 19.66
N SER A 198 8.82 -1.89 18.46
CA SER A 198 8.61 -3.24 17.94
C SER A 198 9.93 -3.97 17.71
N ALA A 199 10.13 -5.04 18.48
CA ALA A 199 11.27 -5.92 18.30
C ALA A 199 11.05 -6.85 17.10
N ILE A 200 12.09 -7.00 16.28
CA ILE A 200 12.12 -7.92 15.13
C ILE A 200 11.67 -9.33 15.55
N ALA A 201 12.08 -9.80 16.72
CA ALA A 201 11.71 -11.12 17.23
C ALA A 201 10.19 -11.32 17.34
N GLY A 202 9.46 -10.33 17.90
CA GLY A 202 8.01 -10.40 18.04
C GLY A 202 7.28 -10.39 16.69
N MET A 203 7.77 -9.58 15.74
CA MET A 203 7.27 -9.60 14.36
C MET A 203 7.46 -10.99 13.72
N MET A 204 8.66 -11.57 13.86
CA MET A 204 8.99 -12.86 13.25
C MET A 204 8.14 -14.00 13.80
N THR A 205 7.91 -14.06 15.11
CA THR A 205 7.03 -15.08 15.70
C THR A 205 5.60 -15.02 15.13
N ARG A 206 5.06 -13.82 14.89
CA ARG A 206 3.73 -13.65 14.27
C ARG A 206 3.73 -14.09 12.81
N VAL A 207 4.80 -13.78 12.06
CA VAL A 207 4.99 -14.23 10.68
C VAL A 207 5.06 -15.76 10.61
N GLU A 208 5.86 -16.40 11.47
CA GLU A 208 5.99 -17.85 11.53
C GLU A 208 4.67 -18.53 11.91
N ALA A 209 3.98 -18.00 12.94
CA ALA A 209 2.67 -18.49 13.35
C ALA A 209 1.64 -18.38 12.21
N PHE A 210 1.63 -17.25 11.49
CA PHE A 210 0.74 -17.08 10.35
C PHE A 210 1.10 -18.01 9.20
N ASN A 211 2.39 -18.24 8.92
CA ASN A 211 2.82 -19.22 7.92
C ASN A 211 2.30 -20.63 8.25
N ASN A 212 2.35 -21.05 9.52
CA ASN A 212 1.77 -22.33 9.94
C ASN A 212 0.25 -22.39 9.66
N VAL A 213 -0.48 -21.30 9.91
CA VAL A 213 -1.92 -21.22 9.57
C VAL A 213 -2.14 -21.33 8.06
N VAL A 214 -1.35 -20.61 7.26
CA VAL A 214 -1.42 -20.63 5.79
C VAL A 214 -1.20 -22.04 5.26
N GLN A 215 -0.14 -22.72 5.70
CA GLN A 215 0.17 -24.09 5.27
C GLN A 215 -0.96 -25.07 5.63
N ASN A 216 -1.51 -24.99 6.84
CA ASN A 216 -2.62 -25.85 7.27
C ASN A 216 -3.89 -25.62 6.44
N VAL A 217 -4.22 -24.37 6.14
CA VAL A 217 -5.40 -24.00 5.34
C VAL A 217 -5.22 -24.44 3.90
N HIS A 218 -4.01 -24.25 3.35
CA HIS A 218 -3.66 -24.65 2.00
C HIS A 218 -3.71 -26.18 1.83
N GLN A 219 -3.13 -26.95 2.76
CA GLN A 219 -3.22 -28.42 2.75
C GLN A 219 -4.67 -28.92 2.80
N LYS A 220 -5.52 -28.33 3.64
CA LYS A 220 -6.96 -28.66 3.69
C LYS A 220 -7.68 -28.31 2.39
N HIS A 221 -7.24 -27.28 1.68
CA HIS A 221 -7.80 -26.92 0.38
C HIS A 221 -7.43 -27.94 -0.69
N LEU A 222 -6.17 -28.38 -0.73
CA LEU A 222 -5.70 -29.46 -1.61
C LEU A 222 -6.37 -30.82 -1.29
N GLN A 223 -6.71 -31.06 -0.02
CA GLN A 223 -7.35 -32.31 0.42
C GLN A 223 -8.86 -32.36 0.22
N LYS A 224 -9.54 -31.24 -0.11
CA LYS A 224 -10.96 -31.31 -0.49
C LYS A 224 -11.06 -32.04 -1.83
N PRO A 225 -11.60 -33.27 -1.89
CA PRO A 225 -11.80 -33.94 -3.15
C PRO A 225 -12.78 -33.09 -3.97
N MET A 226 -12.66 -33.20 -5.30
CA MET A 226 -13.73 -32.91 -6.23
C MET A 226 -14.95 -33.77 -5.81
N LEU A 227 -15.77 -33.24 -4.90
CA LEU A 227 -17.02 -33.85 -4.49
C LEU A 227 -17.86 -33.89 -5.76
N LYS A 228 -17.91 -35.08 -6.34
CA LYS A 228 -18.63 -35.42 -7.56
C LYS A 228 -19.99 -34.75 -7.53
N ALA A 229 -20.30 -34.01 -8.59
CA ALA A 229 -21.67 -33.81 -9.00
C ALA A 229 -22.35 -35.19 -9.02
N ILE A 230 -23.36 -35.36 -8.16
CA ILE A 230 -24.39 -36.39 -8.27
C ILE A 230 -25.63 -35.65 -8.76
#